data_AF-A0A3A8ZKZ8-F1
#
_entry.id   AF-A0A3A8ZKZ8-F1
#
_cell.length_a   1.000
_cell.length_b   1.000
_cell.length_c   1.000
_cell.angle_alpha   90.00
_cell.angle_beta   90.00
_cell.angle_gamma   90.00
#
_symmetry.space_group_name_H-M   'P 1'
#
loop_
_entity.id
_entity.type
_entity.pdbx_description
1 polymer ?
#
loop_
_entity_poly.entity_id
_entity_poly.type
_entity_poly.pdbx_seq_one_letter_code
_entity_poly.pdbx_strand_id
1 'polypeptide(L)'
;MEKKLYDSELKVMEILWRQGEVKAKNIADILNQQIGWSKTTTYTVIKKCIDKGAIERREPDFMCHVLISKEEAQKYETDELIEKMYDGHPDRLVAALIGDKRLDKAGIQRLKELIENS
;
A
#
# COMPACT_ATOMS: atom_id res chain seq x y z
N MET A 1 2.82 9.36 14.03
CA MET A 1 3.66 8.84 12.92
C MET A 1 2.73 8.61 11.74
N GLU A 2 2.93 9.33 10.63
CA GLU A 2 2.04 9.28 9.47
C GLU A 2 2.25 7.96 8.73
N LYS A 3 1.34 6.99 8.94
CA LYS A 3 1.37 5.68 8.25
C LYS A 3 0.76 5.73 6.84
N LYS A 4 0.22 6.87 6.43
CA LYS A 4 -0.37 7.06 5.10
C LYS A 4 0.73 7.01 4.05
N LEU A 5 0.59 6.11 3.09
CA LEU A 5 1.43 6.08 1.89
C LEU A 5 0.71 6.77 0.74
N TYR A 6 1.38 7.72 0.09
CA TYR A 6 0.90 8.36 -1.13
C TYR A 6 1.28 7.52 -2.36
N ASP A 7 0.64 7.79 -3.51
CA ASP A 7 0.82 7.02 -4.76
C ASP A 7 2.28 6.77 -5.13
N SER A 8 3.14 7.78 -4.97
CA SER A 8 4.57 7.63 -5.25
C SER A 8 5.24 6.64 -4.32
N GLU A 9 4.90 6.67 -3.04
CA GLU A 9 5.48 5.79 -2.01
C GLU A 9 4.96 4.36 -2.18
N LEU A 10 3.68 4.21 -2.54
CA LEU A 10 3.08 2.92 -2.89
C LEU A 10 3.82 2.25 -4.05
N LYS A 11 4.29 2.99 -5.06
CA LYS A 11 5.09 2.42 -6.17
C LYS A 11 6.40 1.78 -5.69
N VAL A 12 7.07 2.40 -4.72
CA VAL A 12 8.27 1.83 -4.10
C VAL A 12 7.92 0.61 -3.25
N MET A 13 6.86 0.72 -2.44
CA MET A 13 6.41 -0.36 -1.56
C MET A 13 5.90 -1.58 -2.35
N GLU A 14 5.26 -1.40 -3.50
CA GLU A 14 4.84 -2.48 -4.40
C GLU A 14 6.02 -3.37 -4.83
N ILE A 15 7.18 -2.77 -5.11
CA ILE A 15 8.40 -3.51 -5.47
C ILE A 15 8.90 -4.29 -4.26
N LEU A 16 8.93 -3.65 -3.09
CA LEU A 16 9.45 -4.24 -1.87
C LEU A 16 8.55 -5.34 -1.29
N TRP A 17 7.23 -5.19 -1.33
CA TRP A 17 6.30 -6.25 -0.95
C TRP A 17 6.39 -7.46 -1.90
N ARG A 18 6.73 -7.23 -3.17
CA ARG A 18 6.88 -8.32 -4.15
C ARG A 18 8.22 -9.04 -4.06
N GLN A 19 9.31 -8.30 -3.84
CA GLN A 19 10.68 -8.82 -3.92
C GLN A 19 11.36 -8.99 -2.55
N GLY A 20 10.73 -8.52 -1.48
CA GLY A 20 11.34 -8.45 -0.15
C GLY A 20 12.36 -7.32 -0.06
N GLU A 21 13.46 -7.59 0.63
CA GLU A 21 14.54 -6.61 0.85
C GLU A 21 15.36 -6.39 -0.43
N VAL A 22 15.42 -5.15 -0.91
CA VAL A 22 16.04 -4.81 -2.21
C VAL A 22 16.91 -3.56 -2.09
N LYS A 23 18.03 -3.51 -2.84
CA LYS A 23 18.90 -2.32 -2.93
C LYS A 23 18.15 -1.13 -3.53
N ALA A 24 18.36 0.07 -2.97
CA ALA A 24 17.76 1.30 -3.50
C ALA A 24 18.06 1.54 -4.99
N LYS A 25 19.25 1.15 -5.45
CA LYS A 25 19.64 1.20 -6.87
C LYS A 25 18.74 0.32 -7.75
N ASN A 26 18.46 -0.91 -7.32
CA ASN A 26 17.62 -1.84 -8.09
C ASN A 26 16.17 -1.34 -8.16
N ILE A 27 15.66 -0.77 -7.06
CA ILE A 27 14.34 -0.10 -7.07
C ILE A 27 14.32 1.03 -8.10
N ALA A 28 15.37 1.85 -8.14
CA ALA A 28 15.50 2.92 -9.12
C ALA A 28 15.52 2.41 -10.57
N ASP A 29 16.27 1.34 -10.84
CA ASP A 29 16.35 0.72 -12.17
C ASP A 29 14.98 0.14 -12.60
N ILE A 30 14.26 -0.52 -11.68
CA ILE A 30 12.92 -1.07 -11.94
C ILE A 30 11.90 0.05 -12.23
N LEU A 31 11.86 1.10 -11.40
CA LEU A 31 10.92 2.21 -11.59
C LEU A 31 11.26 3.06 -12.82
N ASN A 32 12.54 3.14 -13.19
CA ASN A 32 12.93 3.75 -14.44
C ASN A 32 12.36 2.97 -15.64
N GLN A 33 12.45 1.64 -15.63
CA GLN A 33 11.93 0.80 -16.71
C GLN A 33 10.39 0.76 -16.76
N GLN A 34 9.71 0.74 -15.62
CA GLN A 34 8.25 0.61 -15.58
C GLN A 34 7.50 1.91 -15.83
N ILE A 35 7.99 3.02 -15.28
CA ILE A 35 7.27 4.30 -15.25
C ILE A 35 8.16 5.51 -15.59
N GLY A 36 9.41 5.29 -16.02
CA GLY A 36 10.30 6.37 -16.48
C GLY A 36 10.90 7.23 -15.37
N TRP A 37 10.84 6.81 -14.10
CA TRP A 37 11.36 7.63 -13.00
C TRP A 37 12.88 7.79 -13.04
N SER A 38 13.34 9.01 -12.75
CA SER A 38 14.77 9.27 -12.57
C SER A 38 15.27 8.62 -11.28
N LYS A 39 16.56 8.28 -11.23
CA LYS A 39 17.21 7.79 -10.01
C LYS A 39 17.00 8.75 -8.84
N THR A 40 17.14 10.06 -9.07
CA THR A 40 16.94 11.09 -8.04
C THR A 40 15.53 11.05 -7.48
N THR A 41 14.51 10.96 -8.34
CA THR A 41 13.10 10.85 -7.95
C THR A 41 12.86 9.64 -7.05
N THR A 42 13.35 8.46 -7.46
CA THR A 42 13.20 7.24 -6.68
C THR A 42 13.85 7.36 -5.30
N TYR A 43 15.06 7.91 -5.22
CA TYR A 43 15.76 8.09 -3.95
C TYR A 43 15.05 9.11 -3.03
N THR A 44 14.47 10.17 -3.59
CA THR A 44 13.63 11.11 -2.82
C THR A 44 12.41 10.40 -2.24
N VAL A 45 11.74 9.55 -3.03
CA VAL A 45 10.57 8.79 -2.56
C VAL A 45 10.96 7.74 -1.51
N ILE A 46 12.05 7.00 -1.71
CA ILE A 46 12.58 6.06 -0.71
C ILE A 46 12.86 6.79 0.61
N LYS A 47 13.46 7.98 0.55
CA LYS A 47 13.69 8.80 1.75
C LYS A 47 12.38 9.15 2.46
N LYS A 48 11.33 9.56 1.74
CA LYS A 48 10.01 9.81 2.34
C LYS A 48 9.43 8.57 3.02
N CYS A 49 9.57 7.40 2.39
CA CYS A 49 9.15 6.14 3.01
C CYS A 49 9.93 5.82 4.30
N ILE A 50 11.22 6.15 4.35
CA ILE A 50 12.05 6.01 5.55
C ILE A 50 11.59 7.00 6.63
N ASP A 51 11.39 8.27 6.27
CA ASP A 51 10.94 9.33 7.18
C ASP A 51 9.57 9.00 7.79
N LYS A 52 8.73 8.24 7.07
CA LYS A 52 7.44 7.70 7.54
C LYS A 52 7.52 6.40 8.36
N GLY A 53 8.70 5.79 8.45
CA GLY A 53 8.89 4.50 9.11
C GLY A 53 8.29 3.31 8.36
N ALA A 54 8.02 3.46 7.05
CA ALA A 54 7.55 2.36 6.20
C ALA A 54 8.68 1.45 5.73
N ILE A 55 9.89 2.02 5.60
CA ILE A 55 11.11 1.35 5.15
C ILE A 55 12.25 1.67 6.12
N GLU A 56 13.09 0.69 6.38
CA GLU A 56 14.40 0.85 7.01
C GLU A 56 15.52 0.76 5.98
N ARG A 57 16.51 1.65 6.08
CA ARG A 57 17.77 1.50 5.33
C ARG A 57 18.73 0.64 6.15
N ARG A 58 19.21 -0.44 5.54
CA ARG A 58 20.28 -1.30 6.09
C ARG A 58 21.55 -1.19 5.26
N GLU A 59 22.68 -1.33 5.95
CA GLU A 59 24.00 -1.44 5.32
C GLU A 59 24.45 -2.90 5.32
N PRO A 60 25.29 -3.30 4.35
CA PRO A 60 25.89 -2.49 3.28
C PRO A 60 24.96 -2.20 2.09
N ASP A 61 25.36 -1.29 1.19
CA ASP A 61 24.74 -1.02 -0.13
C ASP A 61 23.35 -0.37 -0.16
N PHE A 62 22.91 0.25 0.95
CA PHE A 62 21.59 0.88 1.02
C PHE A 62 20.48 -0.12 0.64
N MET A 63 20.40 -1.22 1.41
CA MET A 63 19.28 -2.16 1.35
C MET A 63 18.03 -1.48 1.92
N CYS A 64 16.92 -1.57 1.20
CA CYS A 64 15.61 -1.09 1.65
C CYS A 64 14.84 -2.29 2.21
N HIS A 65 14.59 -2.27 3.52
CA HIS A 65 13.85 -3.30 4.24
C HIS A 65 12.47 -2.78 4.60
N VAL A 66 11.43 -3.59 4.37
CA VAL A 66 10.04 -3.21 4.66
C VAL A 66 9.76 -3.34 6.15
N LEU A 67 9.15 -2.31 6.74
CA LEU A 67 8.69 -2.32 8.12
C LEU A 67 7.17 -2.48 8.26
N ILE A 68 6.41 -2.21 7.20
CA ILE A 68 4.95 -2.34 7.19
C ILE A 68 4.50 -3.30 6.09
N SER A 69 3.67 -4.26 6.45
CA SER A 69 3.05 -5.17 5.48
C SER A 69 2.05 -4.43 4.59
N LYS A 70 1.72 -5.06 3.45
CA LYS A 70 0.70 -4.53 2.54
C LYS A 70 -0.66 -4.48 3.23
N GLU A 71 -0.95 -5.50 4.02
CA GLU A 71 -2.18 -5.66 4.79
C GLU A 71 -2.32 -4.55 5.84
N GLU A 72 -1.25 -4.20 6.55
CA GLU A 72 -1.24 -3.09 7.51
C GLU A 72 -1.47 -1.73 6.83
N ALA A 73 -0.80 -1.50 5.69
CA ALA A 73 -1.00 -0.27 4.93
C ALA A 73 -2.43 -0.16 4.38
N GLN A 74 -2.98 -1.26 3.85
CA GLN A 74 -4.37 -1.33 3.37
C GLN A 74 -5.37 -1.11 4.50
N LYS A 75 -5.15 -1.74 5.65
CA LYS A 75 -6.01 -1.57 6.82
C LYS A 75 -6.03 -0.11 7.28
N TYR A 76 -4.86 0.50 7.45
CA TYR A 76 -4.75 1.89 7.86
C TYR A 76 -5.49 2.85 6.91
N GLU A 77 -5.31 2.70 5.60
CA GLU A 77 -5.99 3.54 4.62
C GLU A 77 -7.50 3.28 4.57
N THR A 78 -7.94 2.03 4.77
CA THR A 78 -9.35 1.66 4.83
C THR A 78 -10.03 2.26 6.07
N ASP A 79 -9.39 2.17 7.23
CA ASP A 79 -9.89 2.76 8.47
C ASP A 79 -10.01 4.29 8.32
N GLU A 80 -8.99 4.95 7.77
CA GLU A 80 -9.02 6.39 7.48
C GLU A 80 -10.13 6.79 6.49
N LEU A 81 -10.39 5.96 5.48
CA LEU A 81 -11.47 6.19 4.53
C LEU A 81 -12.85 6.07 5.19
N ILE A 82 -13.04 5.05 6.04
CA ILE A 82 -14.29 4.82 6.77
C ILE A 82 -14.59 6.00 7.70
N GLU A 83 -13.59 6.44 8.46
CA GLU A 83 -13.72 7.57 9.39
C GLU A 83 -14.05 8.87 8.64
N LYS A 84 -13.35 9.17 7.53
CA LYS A 84 -13.48 10.46 6.83
C LYS A 84 -14.69 10.57 5.92
N MET A 85 -15.08 9.47 5.25
CA MET A 85 -16.07 9.51 4.17
C MET A 85 -17.37 8.79 4.51
N TYR A 86 -17.38 7.95 5.55
CA TYR A 86 -18.53 7.11 5.91
C TYR A 86 -18.92 7.26 7.39
N ASP A 87 -18.51 8.35 8.03
CA ASP A 87 -18.81 8.69 9.43
C ASP A 87 -18.45 7.57 10.43
N GLY A 88 -17.37 6.82 10.16
CA GLY A 88 -16.94 5.73 11.04
C GLY A 88 -17.79 4.44 10.91
N HIS A 89 -18.64 4.33 9.88
CA HIS A 89 -19.52 3.17 9.68
C HIS A 89 -19.06 2.26 8.52
N PRO A 90 -18.42 1.11 8.79
CA PRO A 90 -17.92 0.19 7.76
C PRO A 90 -19.02 -0.43 6.89
N ASP A 91 -20.21 -0.66 7.46
CA ASP A 91 -21.37 -1.21 6.76
C ASP A 91 -21.85 -0.31 5.62
N ARG A 92 -21.70 1.02 5.77
CA ARG A 92 -22.03 1.98 4.70
C ARG A 92 -21.08 1.88 3.52
N LEU A 93 -19.79 1.66 3.77
CA LEU A 93 -18.80 1.40 2.71
C LEU A 93 -19.17 0.11 1.97
N VAL A 94 -19.53 -0.95 2.68
CA VAL A 94 -19.96 -2.23 2.08
C VAL A 94 -21.23 -2.04 1.25
N ALA A 95 -22.23 -1.32 1.78
CA ALA A 95 -23.47 -1.02 1.07
C ALA A 95 -23.22 -0.24 -0.23
N ALA A 96 -22.32 0.76 -0.22
CA ALA A 96 -21.94 1.52 -1.41
C ALA A 96 -21.27 0.63 -2.48
N LEU A 97 -20.37 -0.27 -2.06
CA LEU A 97 -19.71 -1.21 -2.98
C LEU A 97 -20.68 -2.19 -3.65
N ILE A 98 -21.69 -2.66 -2.91
CA ILE A 98 -22.74 -3.54 -3.43
C ILE A 98 -23.71 -2.77 -4.34
N GLY A 99 -24.13 -1.57 -3.93
CA GLY A 99 -25.08 -0.72 -4.65
C GLY A 99 -24.61 -0.32 -6.05
N ASP A 100 -23.31 -0.03 -6.18
CA ASP A 100 -22.68 0.33 -7.46
C ASP A 100 -22.49 -0.86 -8.43
N LYS A 101 -22.88 -2.09 -8.06
CA LYS A 101 -22.64 -3.32 -8.84
C LYS A 101 -21.17 -3.54 -9.23
N ARG A 102 -20.22 -3.00 -8.45
CA ARG A 102 -18.78 -3.22 -8.66
C ARG A 102 -18.35 -4.65 -8.31
N LEU A 103 -19.23 -5.40 -7.64
CA LEU A 103 -19.02 -6.77 -7.24
C LEU A 103 -19.83 -7.71 -8.13
N ASP A 104 -19.15 -8.71 -8.68
CA ASP A 104 -19.79 -9.81 -9.38
C ASP A 104 -20.43 -10.80 -8.39
N LYS A 105 -21.22 -11.75 -8.90
CA LYS A 105 -21.88 -12.77 -8.06
C LYS A 105 -20.88 -13.55 -7.20
N ALA A 106 -19.69 -13.83 -7.73
CA ALA A 106 -18.64 -14.54 -7.00
C ALA A 106 -18.06 -13.69 -5.85
N GLY A 107 -17.85 -12.39 -6.06
CA GLY A 107 -17.44 -11.43 -5.04
C GLY A 107 -18.47 -11.28 -3.94
N ILE A 108 -19.76 -11.19 -4.30
CA ILE A 108 -20.85 -11.16 -3.32
C ILE A 108 -20.88 -12.45 -2.49
N GLN A 109 -20.69 -13.61 -3.12
CA GLN A 109 -20.68 -14.90 -2.41
C GLN A 109 -19.52 -15.00 -1.42
N ARG A 110 -18.30 -14.61 -1.81
CA ARG A 110 -17.15 -14.56 -0.89
C ARG A 110 -17.39 -13.64 0.31
N LEU A 111 -18.05 -12.49 0.09
CA LEU A 111 -18.39 -11.58 1.20
C LEU A 111 -19.41 -12.18 2.16
N LYS A 112 -20.43 -12.88 1.64
CA LYS A 112 -21.42 -13.58 2.48
C LYS A 112 -20.75 -14.65 3.36
N GLU A 113 -19.88 -15.46 2.75
CA GLU A 113 -19.12 -16.49 3.48
C GLU A 113 -18.22 -15.88 4.56
N LEU A 114 -17.61 -14.72 4.31
CA LEU A 114 -16.83 -14.03 5.34
C LEU A 114 -17.69 -13.57 6.51
N ILE A 115 -18.88 -13.01 6.25
CA ILE A 115 -19.81 -12.55 7.30
C ILE A 115 -20.33 -13.71 8.13
N GLU A 116 -20.68 -14.84 7.49
CA GLU A 116 -21.19 -16.03 8.18
C GLU A 116 -20.12 -16.73 9.04
N ASN A 117 -18.85 -16.57 8.69
CA ASN A 117 -17.70 -17.15 9.41
C ASN A 117 -16.98 -16.15 10.32
N SER A 118 -17.53 -14.94 10.51
CA SER A 118 -16.98 -13.89 11.41
C SER A 118 -17.55 -13.97 12.82
#